data_AF-A0A960SSU5-F1
#
_entry.id   AF-A0A960SSU5-F1
#
_cell.length_a   1.000
_cell.length_b   1.000
_cell.length_c   1.000
_cell.angle_alpha   90.00
_cell.angle_beta   90.00
_cell.angle_gamma   90.00
#
_symmetry.space_group_name_H-M   'P 1'
#
loop_
_entity.id
_entity.type
_entity.pdbx_description
1 polymer ?
#
loop_
_entity_poly.entity_id
_entity_poly.type
_entity_poly.pdbx_seq_one_letter_code
_entity_poly.pdbx_strand_id
1 'polypeptide(L)'
;YPPARDHHGGFIQHPLIVGDTLYSERRAFDLRTGRQTRDDLPDRRGCGTMAASSHSFFYRHHFHGQWDLDTNERKQFEGIRGGCWLSLIPSGGLVLAPETSAGCSCTHAIQTSVAYAPR
;
A
#
# COMPACT_ATOMS: atom_id res chain seq x y z
N TYR A 1 -16.63 11.60 4.31
CA TYR A 1 -16.77 11.25 5.73
C TYR A 1 -15.38 11.25 6.35
N PRO A 2 -15.01 12.17 7.25
CA PRO A 2 -13.73 12.08 7.93
C PRO A 2 -13.84 10.93 8.96
N PRO A 3 -12.88 10.00 9.06
CA PRO A 3 -13.01 8.90 10.01
C PRO A 3 -12.93 9.43 11.45
N ALA A 4 -13.81 8.91 12.32
CA ALA A 4 -13.87 9.21 13.75
C ALA A 4 -12.59 8.75 14.49
N ARG A 5 -12.39 9.25 15.71
CA ARG A 5 -11.13 9.17 16.46
C ARG A 5 -11.02 7.96 17.41
N ASP A 6 -11.75 6.86 17.19
CA ASP A 6 -11.97 5.80 18.18
C ASP A 6 -11.65 4.36 17.72
N HIS A 7 -10.89 4.18 16.64
CA HIS A 7 -10.42 2.86 16.19
C HIS A 7 -8.91 2.71 16.34
N HIS A 8 -8.52 1.72 17.15
CA HIS A 8 -7.16 1.31 17.47
C HIS A 8 -6.20 1.33 16.27
N GLY A 9 -5.07 2.04 16.41
CA GLY A 9 -3.88 1.84 15.56
C GLY A 9 -3.73 2.75 14.34
N GLY A 10 -4.50 3.84 14.23
CA GLY A 10 -4.33 4.86 13.18
C GLY A 10 -3.07 5.73 13.32
N PHE A 11 -1.97 5.18 13.86
CA PHE A 11 -0.66 5.82 13.83
C PHE A 11 -0.12 5.77 12.40
N ILE A 12 0.67 6.76 12.02
CA ILE A 12 1.41 6.80 10.75
C ILE A 12 2.32 5.56 10.74
N GLN A 13 1.93 4.51 10.01
CA GLN A 13 2.55 3.20 10.22
C GLN A 13 3.87 3.04 9.48
N HIS A 14 4.04 3.73 8.34
CA HIS A 14 5.25 3.60 7.52
C HIS A 14 5.29 4.68 6.42
N PRO A 15 5.90 5.87 6.65
CA PRO A 15 6.12 6.79 5.54
C PRO A 15 7.12 6.18 4.55
N LEU A 16 6.88 6.40 3.27
CA LEU A 16 7.72 5.92 2.19
C LEU A 16 8.51 7.08 1.61
N ILE A 17 9.75 6.84 1.20
CA ILE A 17 10.55 7.84 0.48
C ILE A 17 10.82 7.29 -0.92
N VAL A 18 10.48 8.07 -1.94
CA VAL A 18 10.84 7.79 -3.34
C VAL A 18 11.45 9.06 -3.92
N GLY A 19 12.72 8.96 -4.34
CA GLY A 19 13.51 10.14 -4.72
C GLY A 19 13.60 11.15 -3.57
N ASP A 20 13.37 12.43 -3.87
CA ASP A 20 13.32 13.52 -2.88
C ASP A 20 11.89 13.76 -2.30
N THR A 21 10.98 12.79 -2.38
CA THR A 21 9.60 12.93 -1.87
C THR A 21 9.31 11.96 -0.73
N LEU A 22 8.84 12.49 0.40
CA LEU A 22 8.29 11.75 1.53
C LEU A 22 6.77 11.57 1.35
N TYR A 23 6.32 10.33 1.26
CA TYR A 23 4.90 9.97 1.19
C TYR A 23 4.44 9.50 2.56
N SER A 24 3.51 10.26 3.15
CA SER A 24 2.69 9.82 4.27
C SER A 24 1.46 9.06 3.76
N GLU A 25 0.54 8.70 4.65
CA GLU A 25 -0.64 7.91 4.30
C GLU A 25 -1.66 8.63 3.40
N ARG A 26 -1.71 9.97 3.45
CA ARG A 26 -2.68 10.76 2.68
C ARG A 26 -2.07 11.92 1.92
N ARG A 27 -0.79 12.22 2.17
CA ARG A 27 -0.10 13.40 1.64
C ARG A 27 1.33 13.07 1.29
N ALA A 28 1.88 13.77 0.31
CA ALA A 28 3.30 13.74 0.01
C ALA A 28 3.92 15.12 0.27
N PHE A 29 5.20 15.11 0.61
CA PHE A 29 5.97 16.29 0.95
C PHE A 29 7.34 16.21 0.28
N ASP A 30 7.85 17.35 -0.16
CA ASP A 30 9.25 17.48 -0.54
C ASP A 30 10.13 17.21 0.70
N LEU A 31 11.08 16.29 0.58
CA LEU A 31 11.84 15.75 1.72
C LEU A 31 12.73 16.80 2.37
N ARG A 32 13.18 17.81 1.62
CA ARG A 32 14.15 18.83 2.08
C ARG A 32 13.46 20.04 2.67
N THR A 33 12.36 20.47 2.06
CA THR A 33 11.64 21.71 2.40
C THR A 33 10.42 21.45 3.28
N GLY A 34 9.91 20.22 3.32
CA GLY A 34 8.66 19.88 4.01
C GLY A 34 7.41 20.43 3.32
N ARG A 35 7.52 21.05 2.14
CA ARG A 35 6.38 21.58 1.40
C ARG A 35 5.52 20.42 0.89
N GLN A 36 4.21 20.47 1.14
CA GLN A 36 3.28 19.49 0.60
C GLN A 36 3.29 19.54 -0.94
N THR A 37 3.47 18.37 -1.56
CA THR A 37 3.49 18.20 -3.01
C THR A 37 2.25 17.50 -3.53
N ARG A 38 1.61 16.64 -2.72
CA ARG A 38 0.40 15.90 -3.08
C ARG A 38 -0.53 15.69 -1.89
N ASP A 39 -1.82 15.61 -2.16
CA ASP A 39 -2.88 15.20 -1.23
C ASP A 39 -3.86 14.19 -1.85
N ASP A 40 -3.55 13.70 -3.05
CA ASP A 40 -4.36 12.78 -3.83
C ASP A 40 -3.89 11.33 -3.71
N LEU A 41 -3.22 10.94 -2.61
CA LEU A 41 -2.71 9.57 -2.45
C LEU A 41 -3.86 8.54 -2.47
N PRO A 42 -3.56 7.25 -2.79
CA PRO A 42 -4.58 6.23 -2.83
C PRO A 42 -5.33 6.09 -1.51
N ASP A 43 -6.66 6.01 -1.59
CA ASP A 43 -7.44 5.54 -0.46
C ASP A 43 -7.08 4.08 -0.18
N ARG A 44 -6.63 3.82 1.04
CA ARG A 44 -6.31 2.48 1.52
C ARG A 44 -7.24 2.06 2.64
N ARG A 45 -7.40 0.74 2.84
CA ARG A 45 -8.31 0.18 3.84
C ARG A 45 -7.60 -0.75 4.82
N GLY A 46 -7.90 -0.51 6.10
CA GLY A 46 -7.47 -1.35 7.23
C GLY A 46 -5.99 -1.21 7.61
N CYS A 47 -5.53 -2.13 8.45
CA CYS A 47 -4.22 -2.17 9.12
C CYS A 47 -2.97 -2.35 8.23
N GLY A 48 -3.11 -2.72 6.94
CA GLY A 48 -1.96 -3.03 6.10
C GLY A 48 -1.17 -1.77 5.71
N THR A 49 0.15 -1.84 5.81
CA THR A 49 1.05 -0.72 5.45
C THR A 49 1.41 -0.73 3.97
N MET A 50 1.94 0.39 3.47
CA MET A 50 2.39 0.55 2.09
C MET A 50 3.86 0.14 1.95
N ALA A 51 4.23 -0.36 0.77
CA ALA A 51 5.60 -0.51 0.32
C ALA A 51 5.77 0.21 -1.03
N ALA A 52 6.99 0.61 -1.37
CA ALA A 52 7.28 1.25 -2.65
C ALA A 52 8.49 0.64 -3.34
N SER A 53 8.43 0.69 -4.67
CA SER A 53 9.57 0.62 -5.58
C SER A 53 9.87 2.03 -6.11
N SER A 54 10.79 2.16 -7.06
CA SER A 54 11.09 3.46 -7.68
C SER A 54 9.92 4.07 -8.47
N HIS A 55 9.01 3.25 -9.02
CA HIS A 55 7.92 3.70 -9.91
C HIS A 55 6.52 3.35 -9.42
N SER A 56 6.39 2.58 -8.34
CA SER A 56 5.09 2.06 -7.90
C SER A 56 5.02 1.85 -6.41
N PHE A 57 3.83 2.13 -5.86
CA PHE A 57 3.43 1.83 -4.50
C PHE A 57 2.56 0.58 -4.49
N PHE A 58 2.70 -0.22 -3.44
CA PHE A 58 1.93 -1.43 -3.21
C PHE A 58 1.29 -1.35 -1.83
N TYR A 59 0.00 -1.60 -1.73
CA TYR A 59 -0.75 -1.32 -0.51
C TYR A 59 -1.98 -2.22 -0.37
N ARG A 60 -2.51 -2.25 0.85
CA ARG A 60 -3.73 -2.98 1.15
C ARG A 60 -4.96 -2.13 0.86
N HIS A 61 -5.86 -2.65 0.04
CA HIS A 61 -7.21 -2.13 -0.14
C HIS A 61 -8.24 -3.25 0.12
N HIS A 62 -9.22 -3.45 -0.76
CA HIS A 62 -10.07 -4.65 -0.75
C HIS A 62 -9.26 -5.89 -1.16
N PHE A 63 -8.32 -5.72 -2.10
CA PHE A 63 -7.33 -6.69 -2.52
C PHE A 63 -5.92 -6.05 -2.48
N HIS A 64 -4.91 -6.72 -3.04
CA HIS A 64 -3.59 -6.11 -3.26
C HIS A 64 -3.70 -4.94 -4.24
N GLY A 65 -3.34 -3.74 -3.82
CA GLY A 65 -3.36 -2.54 -4.64
C GLY A 65 -1.97 -2.19 -5.18
N GLN A 66 -1.94 -1.64 -6.38
CA GLN A 66 -0.79 -0.98 -6.97
C GLN A 66 -1.18 0.45 -7.36
N TRP A 67 -0.29 1.39 -7.11
CA TRP A 67 -0.37 2.74 -7.63
C TRP A 67 0.92 3.05 -8.39
N ASP A 68 0.77 3.32 -9.69
CA ASP A 68 1.85 3.69 -10.58
C ASP A 68 2.11 5.21 -10.48
N LEU A 69 3.35 5.58 -10.16
CA LEU A 69 3.71 6.97 -9.89
C LEU A 69 3.87 7.80 -11.17
N ASP A 70 4.22 7.15 -12.30
CA ASP A 70 4.50 7.82 -13.57
C ASP A 70 3.19 8.17 -14.29
N THR A 71 2.22 7.26 -14.26
CA THR A 71 0.91 7.40 -14.92
C THR A 71 -0.20 7.86 -13.98
N ASN A 72 0.05 7.84 -12.67
CA ASN A 72 -0.94 8.07 -11.62
C ASN A 72 -2.09 7.03 -11.58
N GLU A 73 -1.97 5.91 -12.30
CA GLU A 73 -2.99 4.86 -12.36
C GLU A 73 -3.01 4.00 -11.09
N ARG A 74 -4.20 3.50 -10.72
CA ARG A 74 -4.41 2.63 -9.56
C ARG A 74 -5.10 1.36 -9.99
N LYS A 75 -4.54 0.21 -9.61
CA LYS A 75 -5.04 -1.11 -9.98
C LYS A 75 -5.13 -2.00 -8.74
N GLN A 76 -6.01 -3.00 -8.78
CA GLN A 76 -6.09 -4.04 -7.75
C GLN A 76 -5.89 -5.41 -8.39
N PHE A 77 -5.09 -6.26 -7.76
CA PHE A 77 -4.95 -7.67 -8.08
C PHE A 77 -6.00 -8.45 -7.28
N GLU A 78 -7.15 -8.68 -7.89
CA GLU A 78 -8.32 -9.23 -7.22
C GLU A 78 -8.15 -10.69 -6.77
N GLY A 79 -8.93 -11.09 -5.78
CA GLY A 79 -8.98 -12.47 -5.26
C GLY A 79 -8.08 -12.75 -4.04
N ILE A 80 -6.97 -12.01 -3.88
CA ILE A 80 -6.02 -12.17 -2.76
C ILE A 80 -5.98 -10.89 -1.91
N ARG A 81 -5.83 -11.04 -0.60
CA ARG A 81 -5.69 -9.92 0.33
C ARG A 81 -4.48 -10.06 1.24
N GLY A 82 -3.78 -8.95 1.42
CA GLY A 82 -2.66 -8.82 2.36
C GLY A 82 -3.12 -8.67 3.81
N GLY A 83 -2.24 -9.07 4.73
CA GLY A 83 -2.45 -9.04 6.17
C GLY A 83 -2.41 -7.65 6.80
N CYS A 84 -2.26 -7.62 8.12
CA CYS A 84 -2.27 -6.39 8.91
C CYS A 84 -0.94 -5.63 8.99
N TRP A 85 0.08 -6.08 8.26
CA TRP A 85 1.37 -5.40 8.19
C TRP A 85 1.95 -5.51 6.77
N LEU A 86 3.24 -5.26 6.61
CA LEU A 86 3.99 -5.29 5.36
C LEU A 86 3.82 -6.65 4.66
N SER A 87 2.86 -6.72 3.72
CA SER A 87 2.41 -7.94 3.05
C SER A 87 2.66 -7.92 1.55
N LEU A 88 3.07 -6.77 1.00
CA LEU A 88 3.48 -6.61 -0.38
C LEU A 88 4.92 -6.12 -0.38
N ILE A 89 5.84 -6.94 -0.87
CA ILE A 89 7.28 -6.71 -0.79
C ILE A 89 7.83 -6.58 -2.22
N PRO A 90 8.01 -5.35 -2.74
CA PRO A 90 8.68 -5.16 -4.01
C PRO A 90 10.18 -5.47 -3.87
N SER A 91 10.68 -6.45 -4.61
CA SER A 91 12.10 -6.83 -4.60
C SER A 91 12.49 -7.57 -5.88
N GLY A 92 13.68 -7.27 -6.40
CA GLY A 92 14.26 -8.00 -7.55
C GLY A 92 13.41 -7.98 -8.82
N GLY A 93 12.64 -6.90 -9.06
CA GLY A 93 11.72 -6.79 -10.20
C GLY A 93 10.41 -7.54 -10.05
N LEU A 94 10.10 -8.07 -8.85
CA LEU A 94 8.86 -8.75 -8.52
C LEU A 94 8.16 -8.05 -7.35
N VAL A 95 6.87 -8.36 -7.17
CA VAL A 95 6.14 -8.07 -5.92
C VAL A 95 5.83 -9.38 -5.23
N LEU A 96 6.53 -9.65 -4.15
CA LEU A 96 6.34 -10.86 -3.34
C LEU A 96 5.25 -10.60 -2.31
N ALA A 97 4.25 -11.47 -2.27
CA ALA A 97 3.13 -11.37 -1.36
C ALA A 97 2.96 -12.71 -0.61
N PRO A 98 3.58 -12.88 0.56
CA PRO A 98 3.37 -14.07 1.37
C PRO A 98 1.91 -14.16 1.83
N GLU A 99 1.42 -15.39 1.99
CA GLU A 99 0.11 -15.65 2.59
C GLU A 99 0.06 -15.01 3.99
N THR A 100 -0.89 -14.09 4.17
CA THR A 100 -1.05 -13.31 5.42
C THR A 100 -2.53 -13.12 5.77
N SER A 101 -3.39 -13.91 5.15
CA SER A 101 -4.85 -13.89 5.31
C SER A 101 -5.38 -15.05 6.16
N ALA A 102 -4.54 -16.03 6.53
CA ALA A 102 -4.91 -17.08 7.46
C ALA A 102 -5.49 -16.48 8.76
N GLY A 103 -6.73 -16.86 9.09
CA GLY A 103 -7.47 -16.33 10.23
C GLY A 103 -8.24 -15.03 9.98
N CYS A 104 -8.26 -14.51 8.74
CA CYS A 104 -9.10 -13.37 8.39
C CYS A 104 -10.57 -13.80 8.26
N SER A 105 -11.50 -13.00 8.78
CA SER A 105 -12.95 -13.24 8.66
C SER A 105 -13.53 -12.86 7.30
N CYS A 106 -12.71 -12.36 6.37
CA CYS A 106 -13.14 -11.90 5.08
C CYS A 106 -13.23 -13.05 4.07
N THR A 107 -14.19 -13.00 3.17
CA THR A 107 -14.41 -13.99 2.11
C THR A 107 -13.50 -13.72 0.89
N HIS A 108 -12.20 -13.93 1.04
CA HIS A 108 -11.24 -13.88 -0.06
C HIS A 108 -10.98 -15.30 -0.56
N ALA A 109 -11.18 -15.53 -1.87
CA ALA A 109 -11.18 -16.88 -2.44
C ALA A 109 -9.78 -17.53 -2.53
N ILE A 110 -8.72 -16.73 -2.51
CA ILE A 110 -7.36 -17.20 -2.71
C ILE A 110 -6.51 -16.86 -1.49
N GLN A 111 -6.10 -17.90 -0.75
CA GLN A 111 -5.19 -17.82 0.39
C GLN A 111 -3.91 -18.58 0.05
N THR A 112 -2.96 -17.86 -0.55
CA THR A 112 -1.65 -18.43 -0.91
C THR A 112 -0.59 -17.35 -0.98
N SER A 113 0.67 -17.77 -1.05
CA SER A 113 1.79 -16.87 -1.34
C SER A 113 1.91 -16.70 -2.85
N VAL A 114 2.03 -15.46 -3.34
CA VAL A 114 2.18 -15.16 -4.77
C VAL A 114 3.37 -14.25 -5.05
N ALA A 115 3.88 -14.32 -6.26
CA ALA A 115 4.82 -13.35 -6.81
C ALA A 115 4.20 -12.74 -8.08
N TYR A 116 4.02 -11.42 -8.11
CA TYR A 116 3.61 -10.71 -9.31
C TYR A 116 4.84 -10.31 -10.11
N ALA A 117 4.85 -10.70 -11.40
CA ALA A 117 5.88 -10.31 -12.35
C ALA A 117 5.35 -9.21 -13.29
N PRO A 118 6.19 -8.26 -13.70
CA PRO A 118 5.84 -7.26 -14.71
C PRO A 118 5.53 -7.93 -16.05
N ARG A 119 4.66 -7.30 -16.85
CA ARG A 119 4.36 -7.70 -18.23
C ARG A 119 4.93 -6.70 -19.21
#